data_AF-A0A670ZX44-F1
#
_entry.id   AF-A0A670ZX44-F1
#
_cell.length_a   1.000
_cell.length_b   1.000
_cell.length_c   1.000
_cell.angle_alpha   90.00
_cell.angle_beta   90.00
_cell.angle_gamma   90.00
#
_symmetry.space_group_name_H-M   'P 1'
#
loop_
_entity.id
_entity.type
_entity.pdbx_description
1 polymer ?
#
loop_
_entity_poly.entity_id
_entity_poly.type
_entity_poly.pdbx_seq_one_letter_code
_entity_poly.pdbx_strand_id
1 'polypeptide(L)'
;MESMAPAPGVVVANASEVPEPTLAKRPEKSDGCAGTMKLTRKAVLSRAKATSLAGVRKLNCWGSRISDISICHELPNVEVVTFSANNIYSLEPFNQCEKLTELYLRRNCISSLHELFHLKKLPRLRILWMSENPCCGSDLHRYRMTVLRNLPSLHKLDNKMVTEEELSHALVEGEEITTPPVKTDVDSCCQYSNTESSTTECTTENELMNFSTELEETNKIREQLGMKPVAPKDTFSAKEVGGNQTKWNILSAIMLLLEELDSEGLEVVHQTVGHKLQALQRKELHEDR
;
A
#
# COMPACT_ATOMS: atom_id res chain seq x y z
N MET A 1 34.06 -52.60 -71.01
CA MET A 1 34.47 -53.08 -69.67
C MET A 1 34.11 -51.97 -68.71
N GLU A 2 33.17 -52.02 -67.79
CA GLU A 2 32.29 -53.02 -67.18
C GLU A 2 31.11 -52.18 -66.65
N SER A 3 29.88 -52.40 -67.09
CA SER A 3 28.89 -53.33 -66.53
C SER A 3 28.44 -53.03 -65.10
N MET A 4 27.12 -52.86 -65.01
CA MET A 4 26.23 -53.33 -63.94
C MET A 4 26.28 -52.69 -62.55
N ALA A 5 25.15 -52.07 -62.22
CA ALA A 5 24.59 -52.01 -60.87
C ALA A 5 24.48 -53.40 -60.23
N PRO A 6 24.56 -53.45 -58.89
CA PRO A 6 23.48 -54.01 -58.06
C PRO A 6 23.26 -53.10 -56.83
N ALA A 7 22.23 -53.13 -55.99
CA ALA A 7 20.93 -53.77 -55.82
C ALA A 7 20.32 -53.04 -54.58
N PRO A 8 19.01 -53.13 -54.29
CA PRO A 8 18.33 -52.21 -53.40
C PRO A 8 18.55 -52.57 -51.92
N GLY A 9 18.95 -51.55 -51.15
CA GLY A 9 19.09 -51.62 -49.70
C GLY A 9 17.73 -51.65 -49.00
N VAL A 10 17.53 -52.76 -48.30
CA VAL A 10 16.41 -53.18 -47.47
C VAL A 10 15.84 -52.10 -46.54
N VAL A 11 14.51 -52.05 -46.56
CA VAL A 11 13.62 -51.39 -45.61
C VAL A 11 13.85 -51.96 -44.22
N VAL A 12 14.31 -51.15 -43.27
CA VAL A 12 14.15 -51.44 -41.84
C VAL A 12 13.41 -50.28 -41.22
N ALA A 13 12.13 -50.54 -40.93
CA ALA A 13 11.26 -49.68 -40.18
C ALA A 13 11.78 -49.60 -38.73
N ASN A 14 12.29 -48.43 -38.33
CA ASN A 14 12.43 -48.10 -36.92
C ASN A 14 11.17 -47.35 -36.48
N ALA A 15 10.25 -48.12 -35.90
CA ALA A 15 9.16 -47.59 -35.10
C ALA A 15 9.68 -47.36 -33.68
N SER A 16 9.78 -46.11 -33.26
CA SER A 16 9.55 -45.60 -31.90
C SER A 16 10.28 -44.28 -31.73
N GLU A 17 9.60 -43.18 -32.03
CA GLU A 17 9.78 -41.95 -31.27
C GLU A 17 8.48 -41.16 -31.35
N VAL A 18 7.70 -41.27 -30.27
CA VAL A 18 6.52 -40.46 -30.03
C VAL A 18 7.02 -39.02 -29.82
N PRO A 19 6.54 -38.02 -30.57
CA PRO A 19 6.94 -36.65 -30.33
C PRO A 19 6.38 -36.20 -28.97
N GLU A 20 7.27 -35.79 -28.06
CA GLU A 20 6.88 -35.07 -26.86
C GLU A 20 6.01 -33.86 -27.23
N PRO A 21 4.93 -33.57 -26.49
CA PRO A 21 4.15 -32.37 -26.72
C PRO A 21 5.03 -31.17 -26.33
N THR A 22 5.57 -30.50 -27.34
CA THR A 22 6.15 -29.17 -27.18
C THR A 22 5.09 -28.28 -26.53
N LEU A 23 5.32 -27.94 -25.27
CA LEU A 23 4.62 -26.89 -24.54
C LEU A 23 4.78 -25.60 -25.35
N ALA A 24 3.82 -25.36 -26.23
CA ALA A 24 3.62 -24.06 -26.84
C ALA A 24 3.56 -23.05 -25.69
N LYS A 25 4.63 -22.26 -25.57
CA LYS A 25 4.66 -21.06 -24.74
C LYS A 25 3.36 -20.31 -25.05
N ARG A 26 2.45 -20.28 -24.06
CA ARG A 26 1.30 -19.37 -24.10
C ARG A 26 1.86 -18.01 -24.49
N PRO A 27 1.27 -17.31 -25.47
CA PRO A 27 1.61 -15.91 -25.64
C PRO A 27 1.33 -15.25 -24.29
N GLU A 28 2.39 -14.76 -23.64
CA GLU A 28 2.28 -13.83 -22.55
C GLU A 28 1.46 -12.68 -23.10
N LYS A 29 0.16 -12.70 -22.79
CA LYS A 29 -0.68 -11.53 -22.96
C LYS A 29 -0.02 -10.49 -22.09
N SER A 30 0.66 -9.55 -22.75
CA SER A 30 0.89 -8.21 -22.23
C SER A 30 -0.32 -7.84 -21.39
N ASP A 31 -0.11 -7.61 -20.09
CA ASP A 31 -1.13 -7.13 -19.17
C ASP A 31 -1.60 -5.76 -19.67
N GLY A 32 -2.49 -5.81 -20.65
CA GLY A 32 -3.17 -4.67 -21.22
C GLY A 32 -4.05 -4.11 -20.14
N CYS A 33 -3.88 -2.81 -19.91
CA CYS A 33 -4.80 -1.89 -19.24
C CYS A 33 -6.14 -2.56 -18.95
N ALA A 34 -6.26 -3.20 -17.78
CA ALA A 34 -7.42 -4.00 -17.43
C ALA A 34 -8.60 -3.03 -17.33
N GLY A 35 -9.52 -3.12 -18.29
CA GLY A 35 -10.66 -2.20 -18.41
C GLY A 35 -11.39 -2.07 -17.08
N THR A 36 -11.31 -0.88 -16.49
CA THR A 36 -12.03 -0.53 -15.28
C THR A 36 -13.52 -0.39 -15.62
N MET A 37 -14.39 -0.99 -14.80
CA MET A 37 -15.84 -0.96 -15.05
C MET A 37 -16.52 0.12 -14.19
N LYS A 38 -17.41 0.89 -14.81
CA LYS A 38 -18.31 1.80 -14.10
C LYS A 38 -19.55 1.05 -13.61
N LEU A 39 -19.93 1.26 -12.36
CA LEU A 39 -21.17 0.72 -11.82
C LEU A 39 -22.37 1.51 -12.37
N THR A 40 -23.10 0.92 -13.32
CA THR A 40 -24.27 1.56 -13.94
C THR A 40 -25.54 1.37 -13.12
N ARG A 41 -26.50 2.28 -13.27
CA ARG A 41 -27.83 2.19 -12.65
C ARG A 41 -28.51 0.84 -12.91
N LYS A 42 -28.47 0.35 -14.16
CA LYS A 42 -29.02 -0.96 -14.53
C LYS A 42 -28.37 -2.11 -13.75
N ALA A 43 -27.04 -2.05 -13.59
CA ALA A 43 -26.29 -3.06 -12.88
C ALA A 43 -26.62 -3.10 -11.38
N VAL A 44 -26.81 -1.92 -10.76
CA VAL A 44 -27.26 -1.80 -9.37
C VAL A 44 -28.65 -2.40 -9.19
N LEU A 45 -29.62 -1.97 -10.00
CA LEU A 45 -31.01 -2.46 -9.91
C LEU A 45 -31.09 -3.98 -10.13
N SER A 46 -30.34 -4.50 -11.10
CA SER A 46 -30.27 -5.93 -11.37
C SER A 46 -29.67 -6.73 -10.20
N ARG A 47 -28.59 -6.24 -9.58
CA ARG A 47 -27.92 -6.93 -8.46
C ARG A 47 -28.70 -6.84 -7.16
N ALA A 48 -29.31 -5.68 -6.89
CA ALA A 48 -30.13 -5.46 -5.70
C ALA A 48 -31.55 -6.04 -5.83
N LYS A 49 -31.94 -6.53 -7.02
CA LYS A 49 -33.32 -6.96 -7.34
C LYS A 49 -34.35 -5.88 -6.98
N ALA A 50 -33.99 -4.63 -7.20
CA ALA A 50 -34.80 -3.47 -6.87
C ALA A 50 -35.42 -2.86 -8.14
N THR A 51 -36.62 -2.32 -8.02
CA THR A 51 -37.31 -1.60 -9.11
C THR A 51 -36.87 -0.13 -9.18
N SER A 52 -36.40 0.42 -8.07
CA SER A 52 -35.92 1.80 -7.96
C SER A 52 -34.68 1.88 -7.05
N LEU A 53 -33.87 2.92 -7.24
CA LEU A 53 -32.65 3.15 -6.46
C LEU A 53 -32.96 3.43 -4.98
N ALA A 54 -34.08 4.10 -4.70
CA ALA A 54 -34.55 4.34 -3.34
C ALA A 54 -34.93 3.04 -2.59
N GLY A 55 -35.24 1.96 -3.31
CA GLY A 55 -35.55 0.65 -2.71
C GLY A 55 -34.34 -0.22 -2.41
N VAL A 56 -33.13 0.19 -2.83
CA VAL A 56 -31.91 -0.60 -2.64
C VAL A 56 -31.44 -0.47 -1.19
N ARG A 57 -31.60 -1.54 -0.41
CA ARG A 57 -31.08 -1.64 0.96
C ARG A 57 -29.78 -2.42 1.05
N LYS A 58 -29.62 -3.44 0.21
CA LYS A 58 -28.43 -4.30 0.18
C LYS A 58 -27.90 -4.36 -1.24
N LEU A 59 -26.61 -4.09 -1.40
CA LEU A 59 -25.93 -4.14 -2.69
C LEU A 59 -24.70 -5.05 -2.58
N ASN A 60 -24.67 -6.09 -3.41
CA ASN A 60 -23.52 -6.98 -3.53
C ASN A 60 -22.94 -6.91 -4.93
N CYS A 61 -21.69 -6.47 -4.99
CA CYS A 61 -20.91 -6.23 -6.20
C CYS A 61 -19.50 -6.82 -6.03
N TRP A 62 -19.39 -8.00 -5.45
CA TRP A 62 -18.11 -8.70 -5.31
C TRP A 62 -17.45 -9.00 -6.67
N GLY A 63 -16.12 -8.85 -6.76
CA GLY A 63 -15.33 -9.40 -7.87
C GLY A 63 -15.64 -8.83 -9.25
N SER A 64 -16.14 -7.59 -9.34
CA SER A 64 -16.70 -7.03 -10.58
C SER A 64 -15.79 -6.02 -11.29
N ARG A 65 -14.52 -5.86 -10.83
CA ARG A 65 -13.54 -4.89 -11.37
C ARG A 65 -14.09 -3.47 -11.47
N ILE A 66 -14.94 -3.10 -10.51
CA ILE A 66 -15.58 -1.78 -10.48
C ILE A 66 -14.56 -0.77 -9.97
N SER A 67 -14.39 0.35 -10.68
CA SER A 67 -13.61 1.49 -10.19
C SER A 67 -14.49 2.69 -9.85
N ASP A 68 -15.47 2.96 -10.70
CA ASP A 68 -16.37 4.10 -10.57
C ASP A 68 -17.67 3.66 -9.89
N ILE A 69 -17.86 4.18 -8.67
CA ILE A 69 -19.03 3.98 -7.81
C ILE A 69 -19.85 5.27 -7.63
N SER A 70 -19.75 6.27 -8.53
CA SER A 70 -20.49 7.54 -8.41
C SER A 70 -22.01 7.36 -8.26
N ILE A 71 -22.57 6.26 -8.78
CA ILE A 71 -23.99 5.92 -8.63
C ILE A 71 -24.43 5.73 -7.17
N CYS A 72 -23.49 5.47 -6.24
CA CYS A 72 -23.80 5.32 -4.82
C CYS A 72 -24.39 6.59 -4.19
N HIS A 73 -24.10 7.78 -4.73
CA HIS A 73 -24.75 9.03 -4.31
C HIS A 73 -26.29 8.99 -4.46
N GLU A 74 -26.81 8.21 -5.42
CA GLU A 74 -28.24 8.09 -5.69
C GLU A 74 -28.92 6.99 -4.84
N LEU A 75 -28.24 6.42 -3.84
CA LEU A 75 -28.72 5.32 -2.99
C LEU A 75 -29.00 5.78 -1.54
N PRO A 76 -30.05 6.59 -1.29
CA PRO A 76 -30.29 7.21 0.02
C PRO A 76 -30.63 6.20 1.13
N ASN A 77 -31.10 5.00 0.77
CA ASN A 77 -31.57 3.99 1.72
C ASN A 77 -30.68 2.75 1.80
N VAL A 78 -29.46 2.82 1.25
CA VAL A 78 -28.54 1.67 1.31
C VAL A 78 -28.03 1.48 2.73
N GLU A 79 -28.06 0.24 3.21
CA GLU A 79 -27.65 -0.16 4.55
C GLU A 79 -26.39 -1.04 4.49
N VAL A 80 -26.35 -1.99 3.55
CA VAL A 80 -25.26 -2.96 3.45
C VAL A 80 -24.69 -2.94 2.04
N VAL A 81 -23.38 -2.69 1.93
CA VAL A 81 -22.66 -2.62 0.67
C VAL A 81 -21.46 -3.54 0.70
N THR A 82 -21.42 -4.49 -0.24
CA THR A 82 -20.28 -5.38 -0.46
C THR A 82 -19.62 -5.06 -1.80
N PHE A 83 -18.44 -4.44 -1.73
CA PHE A 83 -17.58 -4.09 -2.86
C PHE A 83 -16.20 -4.73 -2.77
N SER A 84 -16.05 -5.84 -2.04
CA SER A 84 -14.74 -6.52 -1.96
C SER A 84 -14.28 -7.05 -3.32
N ALA A 85 -12.96 -7.11 -3.51
CA ALA A 85 -12.31 -7.53 -4.76
C ALA A 85 -12.71 -6.68 -5.99
N ASN A 86 -12.60 -5.37 -5.86
CA ASN A 86 -12.80 -4.41 -6.95
C ASN A 86 -11.58 -3.48 -7.08
N ASN A 87 -11.72 -2.41 -7.85
CA ASN A 87 -10.66 -1.44 -8.14
C ASN A 87 -11.08 -0.02 -7.67
N ILE A 88 -11.83 0.05 -6.56
CA ILE A 88 -12.32 1.31 -6.01
C ILE A 88 -11.14 2.05 -5.37
N TYR A 89 -10.98 3.33 -5.71
CA TYR A 89 -9.93 4.18 -5.18
C TYR A 89 -10.46 5.35 -4.35
N SER A 90 -11.72 5.76 -4.53
CA SER A 90 -12.34 6.87 -3.80
C SER A 90 -13.65 6.46 -3.10
N LEU A 91 -13.87 7.04 -1.93
CA LEU A 91 -15.06 6.85 -1.09
C LEU A 91 -15.99 8.07 -1.08
N GLU A 92 -15.67 9.11 -1.86
CA GLU A 92 -16.51 10.31 -2.05
C GLU A 92 -18.00 9.97 -2.30
N PRO A 93 -18.35 8.92 -3.09
CA PRO A 93 -19.74 8.54 -3.34
C PRO A 93 -20.57 8.06 -2.16
N PHE A 94 -19.94 7.71 -1.05
CA PHE A 94 -20.67 7.28 0.14
C PHE A 94 -21.13 8.42 1.03
N ASN A 95 -20.64 9.65 0.83
CA ASN A 95 -20.94 10.79 1.70
C ASN A 95 -22.45 11.08 1.87
N GLN A 96 -23.29 10.69 0.92
CA GLN A 96 -24.76 10.88 0.97
C GLN A 96 -25.54 9.65 1.46
N CYS A 97 -24.86 8.54 1.79
CA CYS A 97 -25.49 7.28 2.20
C CYS A 97 -25.78 7.26 3.71
N GLU A 98 -26.65 8.12 4.20
CA GLU A 98 -26.91 8.33 5.65
C GLU A 98 -27.32 7.06 6.42
N LYS A 99 -27.93 6.09 5.73
CA LYS A 99 -28.40 4.82 6.31
C LYS A 99 -27.37 3.69 6.25
N LEU A 100 -26.18 3.92 5.72
CA LEU A 100 -25.15 2.90 5.57
C LEU A 100 -24.69 2.41 6.95
N THR A 101 -24.83 1.11 7.20
CA THR A 101 -24.43 0.46 8.44
C THR A 101 -23.21 -0.43 8.26
N GLU A 102 -23.08 -1.06 7.10
CA GLU A 102 -22.03 -2.03 6.81
C GLU A 102 -21.40 -1.78 5.44
N LEU A 103 -20.07 -1.60 5.43
CA LEU A 103 -19.29 -1.32 4.23
C LEU A 103 -18.10 -2.28 4.13
N TYR A 104 -18.11 -3.10 3.08
CA TYR A 104 -17.04 -4.06 2.80
C TYR A 104 -16.27 -3.66 1.54
N LEU A 105 -15.00 -3.31 1.73
CA LEU A 105 -14.07 -2.80 0.74
C LEU A 105 -12.76 -3.60 0.68
N ARG A 106 -12.74 -4.84 1.21
CA ARG A 106 -11.55 -5.70 1.19
C ARG A 106 -11.00 -5.85 -0.22
N ARG A 107 -9.68 -5.76 -0.40
CA ARG A 107 -8.99 -5.91 -1.70
C ARG A 107 -9.53 -4.92 -2.74
N ASN A 108 -9.29 -3.64 -2.48
CA ASN A 108 -9.56 -2.52 -3.40
C ASN A 108 -8.27 -1.69 -3.59
N CYS A 109 -8.38 -0.52 -4.22
CA CYS A 109 -7.26 0.35 -4.57
C CYS A 109 -7.27 1.67 -3.77
N ILE A 110 -7.72 1.64 -2.51
CA ILE A 110 -7.76 2.83 -1.65
C ILE A 110 -6.34 3.09 -1.15
N SER A 111 -5.70 4.15 -1.65
CA SER A 111 -4.29 4.44 -1.37
C SER A 111 -4.05 5.25 -0.10
N SER A 112 -4.98 6.14 0.25
CA SER A 112 -4.83 7.05 1.39
C SER A 112 -5.94 6.85 2.41
N LEU A 113 -5.57 6.96 3.69
CA LEU A 113 -6.53 7.00 4.80
C LEU A 113 -7.40 8.26 4.76
N HIS A 114 -7.01 9.32 4.05
CA HIS A 114 -7.77 10.56 3.96
C HIS A 114 -9.17 10.36 3.34
N GLU A 115 -9.38 9.29 2.55
CA GLU A 115 -10.70 8.91 2.04
C GLU A 115 -11.73 8.64 3.14
N LEU A 116 -11.28 8.33 4.37
CA LEU A 116 -12.16 8.19 5.53
C LEU A 116 -12.90 9.48 5.88
N PHE A 117 -12.42 10.65 5.44
CA PHE A 117 -13.10 11.93 5.60
C PHE A 117 -14.54 11.88 5.07
N HIS A 118 -14.77 11.15 3.97
CA HIS A 118 -16.11 10.98 3.39
C HIS A 118 -17.01 10.06 4.22
N LEU A 119 -16.42 9.13 4.99
CA LEU A 119 -17.16 8.22 5.85
C LEU A 119 -17.47 8.82 7.23
N LYS A 120 -16.71 9.83 7.69
CA LYS A 120 -16.93 10.49 9.00
C LYS A 120 -18.35 11.02 9.17
N LYS A 121 -18.96 11.46 8.07
CA LYS A 121 -20.30 12.07 8.05
C LYS A 121 -21.42 11.03 8.17
N LEU A 122 -21.11 9.73 8.17
CA LEU A 122 -22.10 8.67 8.20
C LEU A 122 -22.46 8.30 9.65
N PRO A 123 -23.65 8.70 10.15
CA PRO A 123 -23.98 8.55 11.57
C PRO A 123 -24.26 7.09 11.99
N ARG A 124 -24.47 6.20 11.01
CA ARG A 124 -24.92 4.82 11.25
C ARG A 124 -23.90 3.76 10.88
N LEU A 125 -22.70 4.15 10.42
CA LEU A 125 -21.68 3.20 10.02
C LEU A 125 -21.12 2.48 11.26
N ARG A 126 -21.30 1.16 11.30
CA ARG A 126 -20.88 0.30 12.43
C ARG A 126 -19.87 -0.75 12.02
N ILE A 127 -19.91 -1.23 10.78
CA ILE A 127 -19.02 -2.28 10.30
C ILE A 127 -18.26 -1.77 9.08
N LEU A 128 -16.94 -1.79 9.16
CA LEU A 128 -16.04 -1.41 8.08
C LEU A 128 -15.02 -2.52 7.84
N TRP A 129 -14.79 -2.87 6.57
CA TRP A 129 -13.75 -3.81 6.19
C TRP A 129 -12.93 -3.22 5.04
N MET A 130 -11.70 -2.83 5.32
CA MET A 130 -10.77 -2.19 4.39
C MET A 130 -9.43 -2.92 4.25
N SER A 131 -9.24 -4.09 4.89
CA SER A 131 -8.04 -4.92 4.72
C SER A 131 -7.67 -5.18 3.25
N GLU A 132 -6.38 -5.37 2.96
CA GLU A 132 -5.85 -5.56 1.59
C GLU A 132 -6.08 -4.33 0.68
N ASN A 133 -6.13 -3.13 1.26
CA ASN A 133 -6.00 -1.88 0.51
C ASN A 133 -4.61 -1.29 0.75
N PRO A 134 -4.04 -0.53 -0.22
CA PRO A 134 -2.74 0.11 -0.03
C PRO A 134 -2.69 1.06 1.18
N CYS A 135 -3.83 1.65 1.59
CA CYS A 135 -3.92 2.51 2.78
C CYS A 135 -3.63 1.79 4.11
N CYS A 136 -3.69 0.46 4.16
CA CYS A 136 -3.30 -0.29 5.36
C CYS A 136 -1.79 -0.22 5.63
N GLY A 137 -0.98 0.10 4.61
CA GLY A 137 0.46 0.27 4.71
C GLY A 137 1.18 -0.93 5.35
N SER A 138 2.41 -0.69 5.80
CA SER A 138 3.19 -1.66 6.58
C SER A 138 2.80 -1.66 8.07
N ASP A 139 2.29 -0.52 8.56
CA ASP A 139 1.91 -0.33 9.96
C ASP A 139 0.40 -0.48 10.15
N LEU A 140 0.00 -1.72 10.49
CA LEU A 140 -1.38 -2.06 10.79
C LEU A 140 -1.90 -1.41 12.08
N HIS A 141 -1.01 -1.08 13.01
CA HIS A 141 -1.38 -0.49 14.29
C HIS A 141 -1.80 0.97 14.09
N ARG A 142 -0.96 1.77 13.44
CA ARG A 142 -1.28 3.16 13.09
C ARG A 142 -2.51 3.24 12.19
N TYR A 143 -2.63 2.34 11.22
CA TYR A 143 -3.84 2.22 10.40
C TYR A 143 -5.10 2.03 11.27
N ARG A 144 -5.07 1.10 12.22
CA ARG A 144 -6.22 0.79 13.08
C ARG A 144 -6.57 1.97 13.99
N MET A 145 -5.59 2.55 14.68
CA MET A 145 -5.79 3.74 15.52
C MET A 145 -6.34 4.92 14.71
N THR A 146 -5.77 5.18 13.54
CA THR A 146 -6.25 6.27 12.66
C THR A 146 -7.70 6.04 12.23
N VAL A 147 -8.06 4.82 11.79
CA VAL A 147 -9.45 4.53 11.40
C VAL A 147 -10.41 4.74 12.57
N LEU A 148 -10.06 4.25 13.76
CA LEU A 148 -10.91 4.34 14.95
C LEU A 148 -11.05 5.77 15.49
N ARG A 149 -9.97 6.57 15.46
CA ARG A 149 -9.99 8.00 15.81
C ARG A 149 -10.97 8.77 14.93
N ASN A 150 -11.00 8.44 13.64
CA ASN A 150 -11.82 9.13 12.65
C ASN A 150 -13.26 8.60 12.59
N LEU A 151 -13.50 7.33 12.94
CA LEU A 151 -14.80 6.67 12.90
C LEU A 151 -15.11 6.00 14.26
N PRO A 152 -15.39 6.78 15.32
CA PRO A 152 -15.60 6.25 16.67
C PRO A 152 -16.89 5.43 16.82
N SER A 153 -17.84 5.51 15.89
CA SER A 153 -19.08 4.72 15.91
C SER A 153 -18.91 3.27 15.44
N LEU A 154 -17.70 2.89 14.99
CA LEU A 154 -17.42 1.54 14.52
C LEU A 154 -17.44 0.52 15.65
N HIS A 155 -18.17 -0.56 15.41
CA HIS A 155 -18.24 -1.72 16.29
C HIS A 155 -17.34 -2.85 15.80
N LYS A 156 -17.07 -2.91 14.49
CA LYS A 156 -16.26 -3.95 13.87
C LYS A 156 -15.42 -3.37 12.73
N LEU A 157 -14.12 -3.59 12.81
CA LEU A 157 -13.13 -3.18 11.81
C LEU A 157 -12.30 -4.39 11.38
N ASP A 158 -12.27 -4.68 10.07
CA ASP A 158 -11.44 -5.75 9.47
C ASP A 158 -11.62 -7.13 10.13
N ASN A 159 -12.89 -7.47 10.36
CA ASN A 159 -13.30 -8.69 11.06
C ASN A 159 -12.91 -8.79 12.55
N LYS A 160 -12.35 -7.73 13.15
CA LYS A 160 -12.10 -7.62 14.58
C LYS A 160 -13.14 -6.71 15.24
N MET A 161 -13.66 -7.10 16.40
CA MET A 161 -14.49 -6.20 17.20
C MET A 161 -13.63 -5.02 17.68
N VAL A 162 -14.25 -3.86 17.81
CA VAL A 162 -13.63 -2.66 18.37
C VAL A 162 -13.92 -2.64 19.87
N THR A 163 -12.89 -2.49 20.69
CA THR A 163 -13.06 -2.35 22.14
C THR A 163 -12.93 -0.89 22.56
N GLU A 164 -13.41 -0.57 23.77
CA GLU A 164 -13.33 0.79 24.31
C GLU A 164 -11.88 1.21 24.61
N GLU A 165 -11.04 0.25 24.98
CA GLU A 165 -9.60 0.47 25.17
C GLU A 165 -8.95 0.91 23.85
N GLU A 166 -9.23 0.22 22.74
CA GLU A 166 -8.70 0.60 21.42
C GLU A 166 -9.17 1.98 20.99
N LEU A 167 -10.41 2.37 21.32
CA LEU A 167 -10.90 3.72 21.07
C LEU A 167 -10.13 4.76 21.91
N SER A 168 -9.82 4.43 23.16
CA SER A 168 -9.01 5.32 24.01
C SER A 168 -7.58 5.49 23.50
N HIS A 169 -6.94 4.42 23.02
CA HIS A 169 -5.63 4.49 22.37
C HIS A 169 -5.68 5.26 21.05
N ALA A 170 -6.72 5.02 20.24
CA ALA A 170 -6.96 5.75 19.01
C ALA A 170 -7.08 7.26 19.25
N LEU A 171 -7.64 7.69 20.38
CA LEU A 171 -7.72 9.11 20.71
C LEU A 171 -6.33 9.75 20.92
N VAL A 172 -5.33 8.99 21.35
CA VAL A 172 -3.98 9.50 21.65
C VAL A 172 -3.03 9.32 20.46
N GLU A 173 -3.08 8.15 19.82
CA GLU A 173 -2.10 7.73 18.80
C GLU A 173 -2.63 7.86 17.36
N GLY A 174 -3.95 7.96 17.18
CA GLY A 174 -4.57 8.02 15.87
C GLY A 174 -4.47 9.40 15.24
N GLU A 175 -4.12 9.45 13.96
CA GLU A 175 -4.09 10.69 13.19
C GLU A 175 -5.52 11.21 12.94
N GLU A 176 -5.77 12.49 13.19
CA GLU A 176 -7.07 13.09 12.94
C GLU A 176 -7.14 13.67 11.52
N ILE A 177 -7.98 13.08 10.68
CA ILE A 177 -8.17 13.50 9.29
C ILE A 177 -9.15 14.68 9.25
N THR A 178 -8.62 15.90 9.24
CA THR A 178 -9.43 17.13 9.19
C THR A 178 -9.66 17.64 7.77
N THR A 179 -8.80 17.24 6.83
CA THR A 179 -8.84 17.67 5.43
C THR A 179 -9.42 16.58 4.52
N PRO A 180 -10.13 16.97 3.44
CA PRO A 180 -10.52 16.02 2.41
C PRO A 180 -9.27 15.46 1.69
N PRO A 181 -9.37 14.28 1.06
CA PRO A 181 -8.28 13.73 0.26
C PRO A 181 -7.86 14.75 -0.82
N VAL A 182 -6.57 15.04 -0.88
CA VAL A 182 -6.00 15.95 -1.89
C VAL A 182 -6.24 15.31 -3.26
N LYS A 183 -7.16 15.88 -4.04
CA LYS A 183 -7.27 15.60 -5.47
C LYS A 183 -5.99 16.16 -6.07
N THR A 184 -5.01 15.32 -6.37
CA THR A 184 -3.84 15.74 -7.15
C THR A 184 -4.30 15.98 -8.58
N ASP A 185 -4.97 17.11 -8.79
CA ASP A 185 -5.05 17.74 -10.10
C ASP A 185 -3.65 18.30 -10.36
N VAL A 186 -2.92 17.64 -11.26
CA VAL A 186 -1.71 18.19 -11.84
C VAL A 186 -2.16 19.33 -12.74
N ASP A 187 -2.32 20.54 -12.20
CA ASP A 187 -2.03 21.81 -12.90
C ASP A 187 -2.38 23.07 -12.07
N SER A 188 -1.51 24.07 -12.23
CA SER A 188 -1.74 25.51 -12.02
C SER A 188 -1.63 26.10 -10.60
N CYS A 189 -0.39 26.50 -10.32
CA CYS A 189 0.06 27.80 -9.79
C CYS A 189 -0.97 28.78 -9.18
N CYS A 190 -0.64 29.16 -7.95
CA CYS A 190 -0.57 30.52 -7.39
C CYS A 190 -1.83 31.39 -7.31
N GLN A 191 -2.25 31.64 -6.05
CA GLN A 191 -2.73 32.92 -5.50
C GLN A 191 -2.66 32.83 -3.95
N TYR A 192 -1.76 33.59 -3.30
CA TYR A 192 -2.06 34.75 -2.42
C TYR A 192 -3.18 34.47 -1.38
N SER A 193 -3.06 34.70 -0.07
CA SER A 193 -2.20 35.60 0.70
C SER A 193 -2.39 35.39 2.22
N ASN A 194 -1.38 35.81 2.97
CA ASN A 194 -1.26 35.91 4.43
C ASN A 194 -2.49 36.43 5.20
N THR A 195 -2.70 35.89 6.40
CA THR A 195 -2.99 36.71 7.59
C THR A 195 -2.46 36.00 8.83
N GLU A 196 -1.41 36.55 9.43
CA GLU A 196 -0.84 36.13 10.72
C GLU A 196 -1.76 36.58 11.87
N SER A 197 -1.84 35.79 12.96
CA SER A 197 -1.26 36.16 14.26
C SER A 197 -1.69 35.22 15.42
N SER A 198 -0.65 34.70 16.11
CA SER A 198 -0.52 34.50 17.59
C SER A 198 -1.34 33.37 18.24
N THR A 199 -0.83 32.43 19.06
CA THR A 199 0.33 32.38 19.98
C THR A 199 0.71 30.93 20.37
N THR A 200 2.02 30.67 20.53
CA THR A 200 2.75 29.75 21.46
C THR A 200 2.53 28.22 21.35
N GLU A 201 3.46 27.49 20.71
CA GLU A 201 4.57 26.64 21.27
C GLU A 201 4.09 25.21 21.69
N CYS A 202 4.63 24.07 21.23
CA CYS A 202 6.04 23.68 21.01
C CYS A 202 6.15 22.46 20.05
N THR A 203 7.13 22.51 19.11
CA THR A 203 8.12 21.49 18.66
C THR A 203 7.74 19.99 18.67
N THR A 204 7.90 19.15 17.64
CA THR A 204 8.86 19.06 16.52
C THR A 204 8.32 18.09 15.45
N GLU A 205 7.92 18.55 14.26
CA GLU A 205 7.78 17.73 13.04
C GLU A 205 7.96 18.59 11.78
N ASN A 206 9.11 19.26 11.64
CA ASN A 206 9.41 20.08 10.46
C ASN A 206 10.72 19.72 9.74
N GLU A 207 11.26 18.52 9.97
CA GLU A 207 12.62 18.17 9.52
C GLU A 207 12.72 17.44 8.17
N LEU A 208 11.60 17.11 7.49
CA LEU A 208 11.65 16.44 6.18
C LEU A 208 11.36 17.34 4.97
N MET A 209 11.02 18.62 5.18
CA MET A 209 10.85 19.62 4.11
C MET A 209 11.95 20.70 4.06
N ASN A 210 12.88 20.72 5.02
CA ASN A 210 13.89 21.79 5.11
C ASN A 210 15.22 21.53 4.37
N PHE A 211 15.49 20.31 3.88
CA PHE A 211 16.78 20.03 3.22
C PHE A 211 16.89 20.59 1.79
N SER A 212 15.78 20.71 1.05
CA SER A 212 15.82 21.23 -0.32
C SER A 212 15.90 22.76 -0.36
N THR A 213 15.26 23.43 0.60
CA THR A 213 15.29 24.89 0.74
C THR A 213 16.65 25.38 1.26
N GLU A 214 17.27 24.68 2.22
CA GLU A 214 18.60 25.03 2.74
C GLU A 214 19.71 24.92 1.68
N LEU A 215 19.70 23.91 0.80
CA LEU A 215 20.73 23.75 -0.23
C LEU A 215 20.70 24.88 -1.27
N GLU A 216 19.51 25.42 -1.54
CA GLU A 216 19.31 26.53 -2.49
C GLU A 216 19.68 27.88 -1.88
N GLU A 217 19.42 28.08 -0.59
CA GLU A 217 19.93 29.24 0.18
C GLU A 217 21.45 29.21 0.34
N THR A 218 22.03 28.04 0.58
CA THR A 218 23.48 27.86 0.73
C THR A 218 24.24 28.16 -0.58
N ASN A 219 23.66 27.80 -1.72
CA ASN A 219 24.23 28.12 -3.03
C ASN A 219 24.11 29.63 -3.37
N LYS A 220 23.03 30.30 -2.96
CA LYS A 220 22.89 31.76 -3.10
C LYS A 220 23.92 32.55 -2.28
N ILE A 221 24.24 32.11 -1.06
CA ILE A 221 25.27 32.75 -0.22
C ILE A 221 26.69 32.56 -0.80
N ARG A 222 26.98 31.38 -1.36
CA ARG A 222 28.28 31.10 -2.00
C ARG A 222 28.54 31.94 -3.25
N GLU A 223 27.48 32.23 -4.02
CA GLU A 223 27.56 33.04 -5.22
C GLU A 223 27.88 34.51 -4.90
N GLN A 224 27.32 35.05 -3.81
CA GLN A 224 27.64 36.39 -3.30
C GLN A 224 29.09 36.52 -2.79
N LEU A 225 29.70 35.42 -2.38
CA LEU A 225 31.10 35.34 -1.91
C LEU A 225 32.09 34.92 -3.02
N GLY A 226 31.65 34.79 -4.28
CA GLY A 226 32.50 34.44 -5.41
C GLY A 226 32.99 32.98 -5.43
N MET A 227 32.32 32.09 -4.70
CA MET A 227 32.66 30.66 -4.58
C MET A 227 31.77 29.80 -5.50
N LYS A 228 32.29 28.69 -6.04
CA LYS A 228 31.51 27.78 -6.91
C LYS A 228 30.38 27.06 -6.14
N PRO A 229 29.21 26.78 -6.76
CA PRO A 229 28.11 26.04 -6.12
C PRO A 229 28.42 24.54 -5.94
N VAL A 230 27.73 23.89 -5.00
CA VAL A 230 27.80 22.42 -4.80
C VAL A 230 26.49 21.77 -5.21
N ALA A 231 26.60 20.73 -6.04
CA ALA A 231 25.49 19.92 -6.52
C ALA A 231 25.22 18.72 -5.57
N PRO A 232 23.98 18.21 -5.53
CA PRO A 232 23.68 16.95 -4.84
C PRO A 232 24.45 15.81 -5.50
N LYS A 233 25.11 14.96 -4.69
CA LYS A 233 25.67 13.70 -5.19
C LYS A 233 24.53 12.71 -5.37
N ASP A 234 24.13 12.47 -6.61
CA ASP A 234 23.22 11.39 -6.97
C ASP A 234 23.83 10.02 -6.62
N THR A 235 23.18 9.29 -5.72
CA THR A 235 23.23 7.82 -5.65
C THR A 235 21.88 7.42 -5.04
N PHE A 236 20.95 6.75 -5.72
CA PHE A 236 21.16 5.49 -6.42
C PHE A 236 20.26 5.34 -7.65
N SER A 237 20.92 5.11 -8.78
CA SER A 237 20.40 4.35 -9.90
C SER A 237 20.23 2.89 -9.46
N ALA A 238 19.13 2.26 -9.86
CA ALA A 238 18.89 0.84 -9.69
C ALA A 238 20.00 0.04 -10.38
N LYS A 239 20.93 -0.50 -9.60
CA LYS A 239 21.88 -1.53 -10.02
C LYS A 239 22.35 -2.30 -8.80
N GLU A 240 22.13 -3.61 -8.86
CA GLU A 240 22.61 -4.69 -7.98
C GLU A 240 23.37 -4.24 -6.73
N VAL A 241 22.67 -4.21 -5.59
CA VAL A 241 23.30 -3.86 -4.32
C VAL A 241 23.82 -5.13 -3.66
N GLY A 242 25.14 -5.31 -3.78
CA GLY A 242 25.91 -6.36 -3.13
C GLY A 242 25.74 -6.38 -1.61
N GLY A 243 25.91 -7.58 -1.03
CA GLY A 243 25.55 -7.93 0.35
C GLY A 243 26.19 -7.13 1.50
N ASN A 244 26.95 -6.07 1.22
CA ASN A 244 27.49 -5.17 2.23
C ASN A 244 26.51 -4.06 2.64
N GLN A 245 25.67 -3.55 1.72
CA GLN A 245 24.68 -2.53 2.07
C GLN A 245 23.56 -3.10 2.93
N THR A 246 23.13 -4.33 2.65
CA THR A 246 22.11 -5.02 3.47
C THR A 246 22.61 -5.26 4.89
N LYS A 247 23.89 -5.62 5.05
CA LYS A 247 24.52 -5.74 6.38
C LYS A 247 24.54 -4.40 7.11
N TRP A 248 24.85 -3.31 6.41
CA TRP A 248 24.83 -1.96 7.00
C TRP A 248 23.42 -1.54 7.43
N ASN A 249 22.41 -1.76 6.58
CA ASN A 249 21.01 -1.47 6.90
C ASN A 249 20.53 -2.29 8.13
N ILE A 250 20.94 -3.56 8.24
CA ILE A 250 20.62 -4.40 9.40
C ILE A 250 21.31 -3.88 10.66
N LEU A 251 22.58 -3.48 10.59
CA LEU A 251 23.30 -2.91 11.73
C LEU A 251 22.66 -1.61 12.20
N SER A 252 22.23 -0.74 11.28
CA SER A 252 21.51 0.49 11.62
C SER A 252 20.20 0.20 12.35
N ALA A 253 19.42 -0.80 11.92
CA ALA A 253 18.20 -1.21 12.61
C ALA A 253 18.48 -1.79 14.01
N ILE A 254 19.57 -2.58 14.15
CA ILE A 254 19.98 -3.11 15.46
C ILE A 254 20.36 -1.98 16.41
N MET A 255 21.14 -0.98 15.95
CA MET A 255 21.56 0.15 16.78
C MET A 255 20.36 0.94 17.34
N LEU A 256 19.31 1.17 16.54
CA LEU A 256 18.09 1.84 16.99
C LEU A 256 17.34 1.04 18.07
N LEU A 257 17.28 -0.29 17.91
CA LEU A 257 16.63 -1.16 18.91
C LEU A 257 17.44 -1.26 20.21
N LEU A 258 18.76 -1.07 20.16
CA LEU A 258 19.60 -1.05 21.37
C LEU A 258 19.41 0.22 22.20
N GLU A 259 19.01 1.34 21.61
CA GLU A 259 18.73 2.59 22.32
C GLU A 259 17.48 2.50 23.22
N GLU A 260 16.57 1.58 22.92
CA GLU A 260 15.35 1.35 23.71
C GLU A 260 15.55 0.35 24.88
N LEU A 261 16.75 -0.26 25.01
CA LEU A 261 17.05 -1.26 26.04
C LEU A 261 17.69 -0.63 27.28
N ASP A 262 17.27 -1.13 28.44
CA ASP A 262 17.85 -0.88 29.75
C ASP A 262 19.15 -1.68 29.99
N SER A 263 19.90 -1.34 31.04
CA SER A 263 21.24 -1.88 31.28
C SER A 263 21.29 -3.41 31.40
N GLU A 264 20.23 -4.02 31.93
CA GLU A 264 20.10 -5.48 32.04
C GLU A 264 19.86 -6.13 30.66
N GLY A 265 19.02 -5.51 29.82
CA GLY A 265 18.79 -5.95 28.44
C GLY A 265 20.06 -5.86 27.58
N LEU A 266 20.85 -4.80 27.75
CA LEU A 266 22.09 -4.61 27.01
C LEU A 266 23.18 -5.64 27.38
N GLU A 267 23.25 -6.02 28.66
CA GLU A 267 24.16 -7.07 29.18
C GLU A 267 23.85 -8.44 28.53
N VAL A 268 22.55 -8.79 28.42
CA VAL A 268 22.11 -10.04 27.78
C VAL A 268 22.47 -10.07 26.29
N VAL A 269 22.30 -8.95 25.59
CA VAL A 269 22.69 -8.84 24.18
C VAL A 269 24.21 -8.99 24.03
N HIS A 270 25.01 -8.34 24.89
CA HIS A 270 26.47 -8.45 24.86
C HIS A 270 26.94 -9.91 25.05
N GLN A 271 26.40 -10.62 26.05
CA GLN A 271 26.72 -12.04 26.27
C GLN A 271 26.33 -12.93 25.08
N THR A 272 25.14 -12.70 24.52
CA THR A 272 24.62 -13.48 23.39
C THR A 272 25.46 -13.29 22.13
N VAL A 273 25.83 -12.05 21.82
CA VAL A 273 26.71 -11.74 20.67
C VAL A 273 28.10 -12.35 20.89
N GLY A 274 28.66 -12.26 22.10
CA GLY A 274 29.93 -12.88 22.45
C GLY A 274 29.94 -14.40 22.26
N HIS A 275 28.91 -15.09 22.74
CA HIS A 275 28.75 -16.54 22.54
C HIS A 275 28.62 -16.91 21.06
N LYS A 276 27.86 -16.12 20.30
CA LYS A 276 27.66 -16.36 18.87
C LYS A 276 28.94 -16.16 18.06
N LEU A 277 29.76 -15.17 18.42
CA LEU A 277 31.06 -14.93 17.78
C LEU A 277 32.06 -16.06 18.07
N GLN A 278 32.13 -16.53 19.31
CA GLN A 278 32.96 -17.69 19.68
C GLN A 278 32.52 -18.97 18.96
N ALA A 279 31.22 -19.18 18.79
CA ALA A 279 30.68 -20.32 18.06
C ALA A 279 31.04 -20.30 16.56
N LEU A 280 31.10 -19.11 15.95
CA LEU A 280 31.53 -18.94 14.56
C LEU A 280 33.04 -19.21 14.39
N GLN A 281 33.87 -18.68 15.30
CA GLN A 281 35.32 -18.93 15.30
C GLN A 281 35.67 -20.42 15.48
N ARG A 282 34.90 -21.16 16.30
CA ARG A 282 35.07 -22.61 16.45
C ARG A 282 34.67 -23.40 15.20
N LYS A 283 33.73 -22.89 14.39
CA LYS A 283 33.32 -23.53 13.14
C LYS A 283 34.37 -23.35 12.04
N GLU A 284 34.96 -22.16 11.93
CA GLU A 284 36.05 -21.90 10.98
C GLU A 284 37.28 -22.78 11.25
N LEU A 285 37.64 -23.02 12.51
CA LEU A 285 38.75 -23.92 12.89
C LEU A 285 38.52 -25.41 12.57
N HIS A 286 37.27 -25.83 12.30
CA HIS A 286 36.92 -27.22 12.04
C HIS A 286 36.76 -27.53 10.54
N GLU A 287 36.71 -26.51 9.68
CA GLU A 287 36.69 -26.63 8.22
C GLU A 287 38.09 -26.71 7.59
N ASP A 288 39.13 -26.28 8.31
CA ASP A 288 40.54 -26.29 7.86
C ASP A 288 41.34 -27.57 8.25
N ARG A 289 40.67 -28.68 8.60
CA ARG A 289 41.31 -29.93 9.05
C ARG A 289 40.79 -31.16 8.31
#